data_AF-A0A2V0NPF7-F1
#
_entry.id   AF-A0A2V0NPF7-F1
#
_cell.length_a   1.000
_cell.length_b   1.000
_cell.length_c   1.000
_cell.angle_alpha   90.00
_cell.angle_beta   90.00
_cell.angle_gamma   90.00
#
_symmetry.space_group_name_H-M   'P 1'
#
loop_
_entity.id
_entity.type
_entity.pdbx_description
1 polymer ?
#
loop_
_entity_poly.entity_id
_entity_poly.type
_entity_poly.pdbx_seq_one_letter_code
_entity_poly.pdbx_strand_id
1 'polypeptide(L)'
;MNFGFEKKRGSAKALADLQRQHRNARRQVEELQNQVQELRAKEAALELVAATLEELAEVTAPLLDAATAASAAASAAGGDGGSGAGGDAWGPDPGLVRTVVSILRERLQTLPLEKGSSTGAGSGSGSGSGEAPPPAGSAGAGPVACPALERAPYPRQPRPRPGWAAHLMLEGEGGPAGALQRLRQSKPEDVSRARGDIIRAAAMDVLHMRAGGPTAAVAEARLSEAFDRSIALLVAMLAANPAGYARALALRMDTCRPLEAVMDIGQCRAAVREMGLSEQQGRVTTAIHSWCEGIQSHIAARRTELLEKQRQASCSTDEALEAVAELELGQVLMAWGAVAASCALYAKVLTPTQAMVGACAMYPASLTLMGVALTVAQAPDP
;
A
#
# COMPACT_ATOMS: atom_id res chain seq x y z
N MET A 1 2.56 26.50 72.58
CA MET A 1 2.42 27.18 71.27
C MET A 1 2.82 26.20 70.17
N ASN A 2 1.85 25.60 69.46
CA ASN A 2 2.09 24.52 68.47
C ASN A 2 1.51 24.85 67.08
N PHE A 3 1.42 26.14 66.72
CA PHE A 3 0.77 26.59 65.48
C PHE A 3 1.69 26.57 64.23
N GLY A 4 2.93 26.10 64.34
CA GLY A 4 3.93 26.16 63.24
C GLY A 4 4.04 24.90 62.36
N PHE A 5 3.56 23.74 62.81
CA PHE A 5 3.79 22.47 62.11
C PHE A 5 2.70 22.12 61.08
N GLU A 6 1.47 22.59 61.25
CA GLU A 6 0.37 22.30 60.31
C GLU A 6 0.56 23.02 58.97
N LYS A 7 1.11 24.25 58.98
CA LYS A 7 1.33 25.03 57.76
C LYS A 7 2.40 24.40 56.84
N LYS A 8 3.40 23.72 57.41
CA LYS A 8 4.44 23.00 56.64
C LYS A 8 3.92 21.71 56.01
N ARG A 9 3.01 20.98 56.67
CA ARG A 9 2.39 19.77 56.11
C ARG A 9 1.49 20.08 54.91
N GLY A 10 0.76 21.19 54.93
CA GLY A 10 -0.05 21.64 53.80
C GLY A 10 0.78 21.94 52.53
N SER A 11 1.95 22.56 52.70
CA SER A 11 2.84 22.92 51.59
C SER A 11 3.46 21.70 50.90
N ALA A 12 3.88 20.67 51.65
CA ALA A 12 4.45 19.45 51.08
C ALA A 12 3.43 18.65 50.26
N LYS A 13 2.17 18.58 50.73
CA LYS A 13 1.09 17.91 50.00
C LYS A 13 0.75 18.64 48.69
N ALA A 14 0.64 19.97 48.74
CA ALA A 14 0.36 20.78 47.55
C ALA A 14 1.46 20.64 46.48
N LEU A 15 2.73 20.58 46.89
CA LEU A 15 3.85 20.34 45.96
C LEU A 15 3.77 18.95 45.32
N ALA A 16 3.47 17.91 46.10
CA ALA A 16 3.33 16.55 45.59
C ALA A 16 2.16 16.43 44.60
N ASP A 17 1.03 17.07 44.89
CA ASP A 17 -0.14 17.11 44.00
C ASP A 17 0.19 17.85 42.68
N LEU A 18 0.90 18.99 42.75
CA LEU A 18 1.34 19.73 41.56
C LEU A 18 2.34 18.92 40.72
N GLN A 19 3.29 18.24 41.34
CA GLN A 19 4.22 17.34 40.64
C GLN A 19 3.51 16.15 39.98
N ARG A 20 2.43 15.65 40.59
CA ARG A 20 1.59 14.60 39.99
C ARG A 20 0.80 15.14 38.80
N GLN A 21 0.19 16.32 38.94
CA GLN A 21 -0.50 16.99 37.83
C GLN A 21 0.44 17.28 36.67
N HIS A 22 1.65 17.78 36.93
CA HIS A 22 2.65 18.04 35.89
C HIS A 22 3.08 16.77 35.15
N ARG A 23 3.29 15.65 35.87
CA ARG A 23 3.60 14.35 35.25
C ARG A 23 2.44 13.82 34.40
N ASN A 24 1.21 13.97 34.88
CA ASN A 24 0.02 13.57 34.12
C ASN A 24 -0.16 14.44 32.87
N ALA A 25 0.00 15.76 32.99
CA ALA A 25 -0.08 16.69 31.86
C ALA A 25 1.01 16.41 30.82
N ARG A 26 2.24 16.11 31.24
CA ARG A 26 3.32 15.69 30.32
C ARG A 26 2.96 14.42 29.55
N ARG A 27 2.48 13.39 30.23
CA ARG A 27 2.00 12.16 29.58
C ARG A 27 0.88 12.44 28.58
N GLN A 28 -0.07 13.29 28.94
CA GLN A 28 -1.17 13.66 28.05
C GLN A 28 -0.68 14.46 26.82
N VAL A 29 0.29 15.36 26.98
CA VAL A 29 0.89 16.08 25.87
C VAL A 29 1.65 15.12 24.95
N GLU A 30 2.45 14.20 25.51
CA GLU A 30 3.15 13.16 24.74
C GLU A 30 2.15 12.26 23.97
N GLU A 31 1.05 11.86 24.61
CA GLU A 31 -0.02 11.08 23.98
C GLU A 31 -0.69 11.85 22.84
N LEU A 32 -1.07 13.10 23.06
CA LEU A 32 -1.65 13.96 22.02
C LEU A 32 -0.68 14.22 20.87
N GLN A 33 0.61 14.42 21.16
CA GLN A 33 1.64 14.54 20.12
C GLN A 33 1.74 13.26 19.31
N ASN A 34 1.72 12.09 19.94
CA ASN A 34 1.70 10.81 19.25
C ASN A 34 0.46 10.64 18.37
N GLN A 35 -0.72 11.00 18.87
CA GLN A 35 -1.98 10.98 18.10
C GLN A 35 -1.93 11.93 16.89
N VAL A 36 -1.40 13.14 17.05
CA VAL A 36 -1.24 14.09 15.93
C VAL A 36 -0.27 13.54 14.88
N GLN A 37 0.84 12.93 15.29
CA GLN A 37 1.79 12.33 14.35
C GLN A 37 1.18 11.11 13.63
N GLU A 38 0.37 10.31 14.32
CA GLU A 38 -0.37 9.20 13.71
C GLU A 38 -1.39 9.72 12.67
N LEU A 39 -2.17 10.75 13.02
CA LEU A 39 -3.12 11.37 12.10
C LEU A 39 -2.44 11.98 10.87
N ARG A 40 -1.28 12.65 11.06
CA ARG A 40 -0.48 13.16 9.94
C ARG A 40 0.06 12.04 9.05
N ALA A 41 0.48 10.92 9.64
CA ALA A 41 0.91 9.76 8.87
C ALA A 41 -0.25 9.15 8.08
N LYS A 42 -1.46 9.11 8.65
CA LYS A 42 -2.69 8.70 7.96
C LYS A 42 -3.02 9.64 6.81
N GLU A 43 -3.05 10.96 7.03
CA GLU A 43 -3.30 11.95 5.97
C GLU A 43 -2.29 11.79 4.82
N ALA A 44 -0.99 11.73 5.14
CA ALA A 44 0.06 11.53 4.14
C ALA A 44 -0.09 10.21 3.38
N ALA A 45 -0.43 9.11 4.08
CA ALA A 45 -0.68 7.82 3.44
C ALA A 45 -1.84 7.90 2.43
N LEU A 46 -2.96 8.54 2.80
CA LEU A 46 -4.11 8.70 1.91
C LEU A 46 -3.78 9.57 0.69
N GLU A 47 -3.05 10.66 0.87
CA GLU A 47 -2.60 11.52 -0.24
C GLU A 47 -1.68 10.75 -1.21
N LEU A 48 -0.74 9.96 -0.68
CA LEU A 48 0.16 9.15 -1.48
C LEU A 48 -0.58 8.06 -2.27
N VAL A 49 -1.53 7.38 -1.63
CA VAL A 49 -2.36 6.37 -2.30
C VAL A 49 -3.22 7.02 -3.38
N ALA A 50 -3.86 8.15 -3.11
CA ALA A 50 -4.66 8.89 -4.08
C ALA A 50 -3.82 9.35 -5.29
N ALA A 51 -2.64 9.92 -5.04
CA ALA A 51 -1.72 10.32 -6.11
C ALA A 51 -1.26 9.13 -6.94
N THR A 52 -0.99 7.98 -6.30
CA THR A 52 -0.55 6.77 -6.99
C THR A 52 -1.68 6.14 -7.81
N LEU A 53 -2.92 6.21 -7.32
CA LEU A 53 -4.11 5.80 -8.07
C LEU A 53 -4.28 6.64 -9.34
N GLU A 54 -4.09 7.96 -9.25
CA GLU A 54 -4.11 8.85 -10.42
C GLU A 54 -3.00 8.49 -11.42
N GLU A 55 -1.77 8.30 -10.96
CA GLU A 55 -0.64 7.89 -11.80
C GLU A 55 -0.87 6.54 -12.47
N LEU A 56 -1.37 5.55 -11.73
CA LEU A 56 -1.73 4.24 -12.28
C LEU A 56 -2.82 4.38 -13.35
N ALA A 57 -3.86 5.18 -13.11
CA ALA A 57 -4.91 5.41 -14.09
C ALA A 57 -4.37 6.07 -15.36
N GLU A 58 -3.50 7.08 -15.23
CA GLU A 58 -2.88 7.77 -16.38
C GLU A 58 -1.97 6.84 -17.19
N VAL A 59 -1.17 6.01 -16.52
CA VAL A 59 -0.21 5.12 -17.20
C VAL A 59 -0.90 3.90 -17.81
N THR A 60 -1.96 3.39 -17.18
CA THR A 60 -2.67 2.18 -17.65
C THR A 60 -3.82 2.48 -18.61
N ALA A 61 -4.35 3.70 -18.67
CA ALA A 61 -5.43 4.04 -19.61
C ALA A 61 -5.07 3.72 -21.08
N PRO A 62 -3.90 4.13 -21.62
CA PRO A 62 -3.53 3.78 -22.99
C PRO A 62 -3.38 2.27 -23.22
N LEU A 63 -2.98 1.52 -22.19
CA LEU A 63 -2.86 0.07 -22.21
C LEU A 63 -4.24 -0.58 -22.32
N LEU A 64 -5.19 -0.11 -21.52
CA LEU A 64 -6.57 -0.58 -21.52
C LEU A 64 -7.29 -0.23 -22.83
N ASP A 65 -7.10 0.98 -23.35
CA ASP A 65 -7.66 1.42 -24.63
C ASP A 65 -7.13 0.53 -25.78
N ALA A 66 -5.82 0.25 -25.80
CA ALA A 66 -5.20 -0.61 -26.80
C ALA A 66 -5.68 -2.07 -26.70
N ALA A 67 -5.82 -2.61 -25.48
CA ALA A 67 -6.34 -3.95 -25.25
C ALA A 67 -7.81 -4.09 -25.67
N THR A 68 -8.61 -3.05 -25.44
CA THR A 68 -10.02 -2.98 -25.83
C THR A 68 -10.16 -2.93 -27.36
N ALA A 69 -9.37 -2.08 -28.02
CA ALA A 69 -9.34 -1.98 -29.48
C ALA A 69 -8.91 -3.31 -30.14
N ALA A 70 -7.88 -3.97 -29.60
CA ALA A 70 -7.41 -5.27 -30.08
C ALA A 70 -8.49 -6.36 -29.92
N SER A 71 -9.20 -6.37 -28.79
CA SER A 71 -10.30 -7.31 -28.54
C SER A 71 -11.47 -7.08 -29.51
N ALA A 72 -11.86 -5.82 -29.76
CA ALA A 72 -12.89 -5.47 -30.72
C ALA A 72 -12.54 -5.87 -32.16
N ALA A 73 -11.28 -5.66 -32.57
CA ALA A 73 -10.79 -6.06 -33.88
C ALA A 73 -10.78 -7.59 -34.07
N ALA A 74 -10.41 -8.35 -33.03
CA ALA A 74 -10.47 -9.81 -33.06
C ALA A 74 -11.91 -10.33 -33.19
N SER A 75 -12.86 -9.73 -32.45
CA SER A 75 -14.28 -10.07 -32.55
C SER A 75 -14.87 -9.73 -33.92
N ALA A 76 -14.44 -8.63 -34.56
CA ALA A 76 -14.87 -8.25 -35.90
C ALA A 76 -14.29 -9.16 -37.00
N ALA A 77 -13.08 -9.72 -36.78
CA ALA A 77 -12.45 -10.65 -37.71
C ALA A 77 -12.99 -12.09 -37.61
N GLY A 78 -13.54 -12.47 -36.46
CA GLY A 78 -14.10 -13.81 -36.18
C GLY A 78 -15.50 -14.07 -36.74
N GLY A 79 -15.91 -13.41 -37.84
CA GLY A 79 -17.28 -13.38 -38.37
C GLY A 79 -18.04 -14.72 -38.36
N ASP A 80 -19.28 -14.65 -37.84
CA ASP A 80 -20.45 -15.54 -38.03
C ASP A 80 -20.30 -17.07 -37.93
N GLY A 81 -19.21 -17.57 -37.32
CA GLY A 81 -18.89 -18.99 -37.30
C GLY A 81 -18.93 -19.65 -35.92
N GLY A 82 -20.09 -19.72 -35.26
CA GLY A 82 -20.37 -20.80 -34.31
C GLY A 82 -20.52 -20.41 -32.83
N SER A 83 -21.69 -20.76 -32.29
CA SER A 83 -21.95 -20.89 -30.86
C SER A 83 -21.01 -21.92 -30.25
N GLY A 84 -19.97 -21.50 -29.55
CA GLY A 84 -19.05 -22.42 -28.89
C GLY A 84 -18.10 -21.71 -27.93
N ALA A 85 -18.38 -21.88 -26.64
CA ALA A 85 -17.60 -21.46 -25.48
C ALA A 85 -17.54 -19.95 -25.21
N GLY A 86 -18.29 -19.53 -24.18
CA GLY A 86 -18.15 -18.24 -23.52
C GLY A 86 -16.76 -18.09 -22.89
N GLY A 87 -15.79 -17.73 -23.72
CA GLY A 87 -14.50 -17.25 -23.27
C GLY A 87 -14.67 -15.83 -22.77
N ASP A 88 -14.72 -15.69 -21.44
CA ASP A 88 -14.66 -14.47 -20.65
C ASP A 88 -13.95 -13.30 -21.36
N ALA A 89 -14.73 -12.53 -22.12
CA ALA A 89 -14.28 -11.29 -22.74
C ALA A 89 -14.27 -10.18 -21.68
N TRP A 90 -13.54 -10.44 -20.58
CA TRP A 90 -13.32 -9.51 -19.51
C TRP A 90 -12.19 -8.56 -19.93
N GLY A 91 -12.56 -7.46 -20.59
CA GLY A 91 -11.71 -6.29 -20.74
C GLY A 91 -12.11 -5.27 -19.67
N PRO A 92 -11.21 -4.79 -18.80
CA PRO A 92 -11.58 -3.74 -17.85
C PRO A 92 -12.02 -2.51 -18.66
N ASP A 93 -13.26 -2.08 -18.49
CA ASP A 93 -13.75 -0.82 -19.07
C ASP A 93 -12.81 0.31 -18.60
N PRO A 94 -12.26 1.17 -19.48
CA PRO A 94 -11.50 2.35 -19.08
C PRO A 94 -12.29 3.26 -18.12
N GLY A 95 -13.62 3.24 -18.18
CA GLY A 95 -14.52 3.87 -17.21
C GLY A 95 -14.44 3.25 -15.81
N LEU A 96 -14.10 1.96 -15.71
CA LEU A 96 -13.94 1.23 -14.46
C LEU A 96 -12.81 1.81 -13.63
N VAL A 97 -11.65 2.12 -14.22
CA VAL A 97 -10.51 2.68 -13.47
C VAL A 97 -10.85 4.09 -12.95
N ARG A 98 -11.49 4.95 -13.75
CA ARG A 98 -11.95 6.27 -13.27
C ARG A 98 -13.02 6.15 -12.19
N THR A 99 -13.94 5.21 -12.35
CA THR A 99 -14.97 4.89 -11.35
C THR A 99 -14.34 4.35 -10.07
N VAL A 100 -13.34 3.47 -10.17
CA VAL A 100 -12.54 2.96 -9.06
C VAL A 100 -11.83 4.10 -8.34
N VAL A 101 -11.17 5.00 -9.06
CA VAL A 101 -10.51 6.18 -8.47
C VAL A 101 -11.54 7.09 -7.78
N SER A 102 -12.71 7.31 -8.40
CA SER A 102 -13.78 8.13 -7.83
C SER A 102 -14.37 7.51 -6.57
N ILE A 103 -14.72 6.22 -6.62
CA ILE A 103 -15.25 5.46 -5.48
C ILE A 103 -14.21 5.41 -4.37
N LEU A 104 -12.94 5.12 -4.68
CA LEU A 104 -11.87 5.13 -3.68
C LEU A 104 -11.69 6.52 -3.08
N ARG A 105 -11.77 7.60 -3.88
CA ARG A 105 -11.69 8.98 -3.37
C ARG A 105 -12.88 9.34 -2.48
N GLU A 106 -14.09 8.96 -2.85
CA GLU A 106 -15.30 9.16 -2.05
C GLU A 106 -15.26 8.34 -0.75
N ARG A 107 -14.80 7.09 -0.83
CA ARG A 107 -14.59 6.21 0.33
C ARG A 107 -13.47 6.73 1.23
N LEU A 108 -12.39 7.29 0.66
CA LEU A 108 -11.32 7.96 1.40
C LEU A 108 -11.85 9.16 2.21
N GLN A 109 -12.82 9.91 1.66
CA GLN A 109 -13.44 11.04 2.33
C GLN A 109 -14.47 10.63 3.39
N THR A 110 -15.02 9.42 3.30
CA THR A 110 -16.09 8.93 4.16
C THR A 110 -15.66 7.86 5.16
N LEU A 111 -14.42 7.37 5.08
CA LEU A 111 -13.83 6.50 6.10
C LEU A 111 -13.86 7.24 7.43
N PRO A 112 -14.64 6.77 8.42
CA PRO A 112 -14.51 7.30 9.76
C PRO A 112 -13.06 7.03 10.15
N LEU A 113 -12.30 8.10 10.43
CA LEU A 113 -11.11 8.00 11.25
C LEU A 113 -11.62 7.44 12.58
N GLU A 114 -11.66 6.12 12.71
CA GLU A 114 -12.07 5.49 13.95
C GLU A 114 -11.22 6.12 15.04
N LYS A 115 -11.89 6.80 15.97
CA LYS A 115 -11.28 7.12 17.26
C LYS A 115 -10.85 5.78 17.79
N GLY A 116 -9.53 5.56 17.84
CA GLY A 116 -8.95 4.41 18.50
C GLY A 116 -9.72 4.20 19.80
N SER A 117 -10.27 3.00 19.95
CA SER A 117 -10.98 2.58 21.14
C SER A 117 -10.02 2.65 22.32
N SER A 118 -9.89 3.83 22.92
CA SER A 118 -9.39 4.04 24.26
C SER A 118 -10.62 4.08 25.16
N THR A 119 -11.05 2.92 25.63
CA THR A 119 -11.91 2.83 26.81
C THR A 119 -11.11 3.38 28.01
N GLY A 120 -11.25 4.68 28.24
CA GLY A 120 -10.67 5.40 29.37
C GLY A 120 -11.53 6.60 29.72
N ALA A 121 -12.45 6.41 30.68
CA ALA A 121 -13.31 7.46 31.21
C ALA A 121 -12.50 8.55 31.92
N GLY A 122 -12.82 9.83 31.67
CA GLY A 122 -12.23 10.94 32.43
C GLY A 122 -12.64 12.31 31.90
N SER A 123 -13.67 12.89 32.50
CA SER A 123 -14.19 14.24 32.25
C SER A 123 -13.27 15.33 32.84
N GLY A 124 -13.16 16.50 32.20
CA GLY A 124 -12.58 17.69 32.82
C GLY A 124 -12.09 18.79 31.87
N SER A 125 -12.88 19.86 31.76
CA SER A 125 -12.64 21.08 30.98
C SER A 125 -11.62 22.03 31.64
N GLY A 126 -10.87 22.81 30.85
CA GLY A 126 -10.09 23.95 31.37
C GLY A 126 -9.03 24.51 30.40
N SER A 127 -9.36 25.60 29.72
CA SER A 127 -8.48 26.40 28.86
C SER A 127 -7.39 27.14 29.64
N GLY A 128 -6.21 27.33 29.02
CA GLY A 128 -5.20 28.28 29.49
C GLY A 128 -3.93 28.24 28.66
N SER A 129 -3.76 29.25 27.82
CA SER A 129 -2.59 29.49 26.95
C SER A 129 -1.36 29.95 27.75
N GLY A 130 -0.17 29.52 27.30
CA GLY A 130 1.11 30.00 27.84
C GLY A 130 2.30 29.36 27.12
N GLU A 131 3.00 30.17 26.34
CA GLU A 131 4.08 29.84 25.41
C GLU A 131 5.46 29.94 26.09
N ALA A 132 6.37 28.99 25.84
CA ALA A 132 7.79 29.06 26.24
C ALA A 132 8.69 28.03 25.48
N PRO A 133 10.00 28.30 25.33
CA PRO A 133 10.80 28.00 24.11
C PRO A 133 11.62 26.68 24.16
N PRO A 134 12.28 26.28 23.05
CA PRO A 134 12.98 25.00 22.95
C PRO A 134 14.45 25.06 23.38
N PRO A 135 15.06 23.96 23.87
CA PRO A 135 16.50 23.83 23.91
C PRO A 135 17.06 23.10 22.67
N ALA A 136 18.25 23.55 22.31
CA ALA A 136 19.03 23.13 21.16
C ALA A 136 19.80 21.81 21.38
N GLY A 137 20.05 21.12 20.26
CA GLY A 137 21.32 20.45 20.01
C GLY A 137 21.36 18.93 20.21
N SER A 138 21.16 18.19 19.13
CA SER A 138 21.92 16.95 18.89
C SER A 138 22.15 16.76 17.40
N ALA A 139 23.41 16.60 17.03
CA ALA A 139 23.88 16.38 15.67
C ALA A 139 23.96 14.89 15.36
N GLY A 140 23.57 14.50 14.14
CA GLY A 140 23.85 13.17 13.57
C GLY A 140 22.67 12.60 12.79
N ALA A 141 22.88 12.41 11.49
CA ALA A 141 21.93 11.95 10.46
C ALA A 141 20.85 12.98 10.10
N GLY A 142 21.13 13.76 9.05
CA GLY A 142 20.15 14.68 8.47
C GLY A 142 18.90 13.92 8.04
N PRO A 143 17.70 14.46 8.29
CA PRO A 143 16.48 13.86 7.77
C PRO A 143 16.57 13.90 6.25
N VAL A 144 16.50 12.73 5.60
CA VAL A 144 16.09 12.66 4.20
C VAL A 144 14.67 13.22 4.19
N ALA A 145 14.55 14.49 3.80
CA ALA A 145 13.26 15.13 3.65
C ALA A 145 12.46 14.28 2.67
N CYS A 146 11.29 13.78 3.09
CA CYS A 146 10.29 13.31 2.15
C CYS A 146 9.98 14.49 1.22
N PRO A 147 10.31 14.45 -0.08
CA PRO A 147 10.15 15.60 -0.97
C PRO A 147 8.68 15.93 -1.30
N ALA A 148 7.72 15.38 -0.56
CA ALA A 148 6.30 15.37 -0.91
C ALA A 148 5.40 16.30 -0.07
N LEU A 149 5.92 17.10 0.87
CA LEU A 149 5.08 17.81 1.85
C LEU A 149 5.15 19.35 1.83
N GLU A 150 5.70 19.98 0.79
CA GLU A 150 5.53 21.43 0.60
C GLU A 150 4.38 21.73 -0.38
N ARG A 151 3.19 21.98 0.17
CA ARG A 151 2.04 22.52 -0.56
C ARG A 151 2.32 23.96 -0.99
N ALA A 152 2.74 24.15 -2.24
CA ALA A 152 2.65 25.43 -2.93
C ALA A 152 1.66 25.31 -4.11
N PRO A 153 0.81 26.33 -4.37
CA PRO A 153 -0.18 26.30 -5.44
C PRO A 153 0.51 26.69 -6.76
N TYR A 154 1.35 25.79 -7.28
CA TYR A 154 1.90 25.95 -8.63
C TYR A 154 1.02 25.23 -9.65
N PRO A 155 0.94 25.73 -10.90
CA PRO A 155 0.34 24.99 -12.00
C PRO A 155 0.99 23.61 -12.04
N ARG A 156 0.16 22.56 -12.07
CA ARG A 156 0.60 21.16 -12.07
C ARG A 156 1.53 20.95 -13.27
N GLN A 157 2.84 21.08 -13.04
CA GLN A 157 3.82 20.59 -14.01
C GLN A 157 3.54 19.10 -14.22
N PRO A 158 3.68 18.58 -15.45
CA PRO A 158 3.57 17.15 -15.69
C PRO A 158 4.53 16.44 -14.73
N ARG A 159 3.98 15.64 -13.81
CA ARG A 159 4.82 14.92 -12.86
C ARG A 159 5.73 13.98 -13.66
N PRO A 160 7.03 13.89 -13.33
CA PRO A 160 7.89 12.90 -13.97
C PRO A 160 7.28 11.52 -13.76
N ARG A 161 7.12 10.76 -14.86
CA ARG A 161 6.55 9.42 -14.80
C ARG A 161 7.41 8.53 -13.90
N PRO A 162 6.82 7.62 -13.12
CA PRO A 162 7.59 6.71 -12.30
C PRO A 162 8.43 5.75 -13.16
N GLY A 163 9.59 5.31 -12.65
CA GLY A 163 10.56 4.48 -13.40
C GLY A 163 9.94 3.22 -14.00
N TRP A 164 9.12 2.50 -13.23
CA TRP A 164 8.38 1.32 -13.71
C TRP A 164 7.49 1.59 -14.93
N ALA A 165 6.99 2.82 -15.14
CA ALA A 165 6.15 3.13 -16.30
C ALA A 165 6.94 3.05 -17.61
N ALA A 166 8.25 3.29 -17.59
CA ALA A 166 9.11 3.10 -18.75
C ALA A 166 9.19 1.63 -19.16
N HIS A 167 9.12 0.71 -18.19
CA HIS A 167 9.18 -0.74 -18.43
C HIS A 167 7.83 -1.36 -18.85
N LEU A 168 6.72 -0.62 -18.73
CA LEU A 168 5.42 -1.04 -19.27
C LEU A 168 5.35 -0.91 -20.79
N MET A 169 6.14 -0.01 -21.35
CA MET A 169 6.33 0.14 -22.79
C MET A 169 7.26 -0.97 -23.26
N LEU A 170 6.76 -2.21 -23.20
CA LEU A 170 7.50 -3.43 -23.49
C LEU A 170 8.11 -3.33 -24.89
N GLU A 171 9.42 -3.08 -24.95
CA GLU A 171 10.21 -3.03 -26.18
C GLU A 171 10.14 -4.41 -26.84
N GLY A 172 9.35 -4.53 -27.90
CA GLY A 172 9.17 -5.78 -28.63
C GLY A 172 8.18 -5.65 -29.78
N GLU A 173 8.20 -6.64 -30.68
CA GLU A 173 7.28 -6.72 -31.80
C GLU A 173 5.82 -6.75 -31.29
N GLY A 174 5.04 -5.74 -31.69
CA GLY A 174 3.65 -5.55 -31.28
C GLY A 174 3.39 -4.52 -30.19
N GLY A 175 4.44 -3.90 -29.64
CA GLY A 175 4.33 -2.81 -28.66
C GLY A 175 3.53 -3.20 -27.39
N PRO A 176 2.95 -2.22 -26.68
CA PRO A 176 2.24 -2.47 -25.42
C PRO A 176 1.03 -3.40 -25.58
N ALA A 177 0.31 -3.31 -26.70
CA ALA A 177 -0.85 -4.15 -26.99
C ALA A 177 -0.48 -5.63 -27.14
N GLY A 178 0.57 -5.93 -27.93
CA GLY A 178 1.06 -7.30 -28.09
C GLY A 178 1.57 -7.88 -26.77
N ALA A 179 2.16 -7.05 -25.93
CA ALA A 179 2.67 -7.48 -24.64
C ALA A 179 1.57 -7.75 -23.60
N LEU A 180 0.51 -6.93 -23.56
CA LEU A 180 -0.69 -7.21 -22.77
C LEU A 180 -1.40 -8.47 -23.25
N GLN A 181 -1.49 -8.69 -24.56
CA GLN A 181 -2.10 -9.89 -25.11
C GLN A 181 -1.33 -11.16 -24.67
N ARG A 182 0.01 -11.13 -24.69
CA ARG A 182 0.83 -12.22 -24.15
C ARG A 182 0.58 -12.44 -22.66
N LEU A 183 0.51 -11.36 -21.88
CA LEU A 183 0.24 -11.45 -20.43
C LEU A 183 -1.17 -11.97 -20.12
N ARG A 184 -2.17 -11.61 -20.91
CA ARG A 184 -3.54 -12.12 -20.80
C ARG A 184 -3.58 -13.64 -20.98
N GLN A 185 -2.75 -14.17 -21.87
CA GLN A 185 -2.60 -15.60 -22.13
C GLN A 185 -1.61 -16.29 -21.19
N SER A 186 -0.83 -15.52 -20.42
CA SER A 186 0.19 -16.07 -19.53
C SER A 186 -0.43 -16.69 -18.30
N LYS A 187 0.17 -17.77 -17.82
CA LYS A 187 -0.25 -18.39 -16.58
C LYS A 187 0.26 -17.58 -15.39
N PRO A 188 -0.50 -17.45 -14.29
CA PRO A 188 -0.05 -16.77 -13.07
C PRO A 188 1.30 -17.27 -12.54
N GLU A 189 1.58 -18.56 -12.72
CA GLU A 189 2.83 -19.22 -12.34
C GLU A 189 4.04 -18.64 -13.09
N ASP A 190 3.88 -18.29 -14.37
CA ASP A 190 4.97 -17.75 -15.19
C ASP A 190 5.34 -16.34 -14.74
N VAL A 191 4.34 -15.53 -14.39
CA VAL A 191 4.52 -14.20 -13.81
C VAL A 191 5.19 -14.29 -12.43
N SER A 192 4.73 -15.21 -11.58
CA SER A 192 5.33 -15.43 -10.25
C SER A 192 6.79 -15.89 -10.36
N ARG A 193 7.10 -16.78 -11.32
CA ARG A 193 8.46 -17.25 -11.58
C ARG A 193 9.37 -16.13 -12.09
N ALA A 194 8.92 -15.36 -13.07
CA ALA A 194 9.69 -14.24 -13.61
C ALA A 194 10.02 -13.20 -12.53
N ARG A 195 9.08 -12.93 -11.60
CA ARG A 195 9.36 -12.09 -10.42
C ARG A 195 10.38 -12.74 -9.48
N GLY A 196 10.26 -14.04 -9.25
CA GLY A 196 11.23 -14.81 -8.47
C GLY A 196 12.64 -14.72 -9.05
N ASP A 197 12.79 -14.77 -10.38
CA ASP A 197 14.07 -14.60 -11.07
C ASP A 197 14.66 -13.21 -10.85
N ILE A 198 13.85 -12.15 -10.98
CA ILE A 198 14.27 -10.76 -10.74
C ILE A 198 14.78 -10.61 -9.30
N ILE A 199 14.03 -11.10 -8.30
CA ILE A 199 14.37 -10.97 -6.89
C ILE A 199 15.61 -11.79 -6.53
N ARG A 200 15.74 -13.02 -7.06
CA ARG A 200 16.94 -13.84 -6.86
C ARG A 200 18.19 -13.18 -7.43
N ALA A 201 18.09 -12.60 -8.63
CA ALA A 201 19.21 -11.86 -9.22
C ALA A 201 19.60 -10.63 -8.37
N ALA A 202 18.59 -9.92 -7.86
CA ALA A 202 18.79 -8.75 -7.00
C ALA A 202 19.44 -9.09 -5.64
N ALA A 203 19.25 -10.30 -5.11
CA ALA A 203 19.81 -10.68 -3.81
C ALA A 203 21.35 -10.55 -3.74
N MET A 204 22.05 -10.86 -4.84
CA MET A 204 23.50 -10.67 -4.91
C MET A 204 23.90 -9.19 -4.90
N ASP A 205 23.09 -8.32 -5.50
CA ASP A 205 23.34 -6.88 -5.50
C ASP A 205 23.12 -6.26 -4.12
N VAL A 206 22.17 -6.77 -3.33
CA VAL A 206 22.02 -6.40 -1.91
C VAL A 206 23.30 -6.68 -1.13
N LEU A 207 23.92 -7.84 -1.34
CA LEU A 207 25.19 -8.20 -0.67
C LEU A 207 26.34 -7.28 -1.11
N HIS A 208 26.48 -7.01 -2.42
CA HIS A 208 27.52 -6.11 -2.93
C HIS A 208 27.36 -4.67 -2.43
N MET A 209 26.13 -4.17 -2.37
CA MET A 209 25.84 -2.85 -1.83
C MET A 209 26.24 -2.74 -0.35
N ARG A 210 25.93 -3.76 0.46
CA ARG A 210 26.27 -3.79 1.90
C ARG A 210 27.77 -3.92 2.16
N ALA A 211 28.50 -4.59 1.28
CA ALA A 211 29.95 -4.70 1.38
C ALA A 211 30.66 -3.33 1.22
N GLY A 212 29.96 -2.29 0.74
CA GLY A 212 30.51 -0.93 0.64
C GLY A 212 31.68 -0.79 -0.33
N GLY A 213 31.81 -1.74 -1.28
CA GLY A 213 32.90 -1.77 -2.25
C GLY A 213 32.70 -0.77 -3.41
N PRO A 214 33.67 -0.68 -4.33
CA PRO A 214 33.61 0.22 -5.49
C PRO A 214 32.43 -0.06 -6.44
N THR A 215 31.80 -1.23 -6.33
CA THR A 215 30.64 -1.63 -7.13
C THR A 215 29.29 -1.31 -6.46
N ALA A 216 29.27 -0.71 -5.26
CA ALA A 216 28.03 -0.49 -4.50
C ALA A 216 27.02 0.40 -5.25
N ALA A 217 27.48 1.49 -5.89
CA ALA A 217 26.62 2.37 -6.67
C ALA A 217 26.02 1.69 -7.91
N VAL A 218 26.80 0.80 -8.56
CA VAL A 218 26.32 0.00 -9.70
C VAL A 218 25.27 -1.02 -9.23
N ALA A 219 25.52 -1.67 -8.09
CA ALA A 219 24.57 -2.59 -7.48
C ALA A 219 23.27 -1.86 -7.11
N GLU A 220 23.34 -0.66 -6.54
CA GLU A 220 22.18 0.16 -6.22
C GLU A 220 21.34 0.51 -7.46
N ALA A 221 21.98 0.91 -8.55
CA ALA A 221 21.29 1.17 -9.82
C ALA A 221 20.58 -0.08 -10.36
N ARG A 222 21.23 -1.26 -10.29
CA ARG A 222 20.62 -2.54 -10.68
C ARG A 222 19.45 -2.94 -9.79
N LEU A 223 19.53 -2.67 -8.48
CA LEU A 223 18.40 -2.90 -7.56
C LEU A 223 17.20 -2.02 -7.91
N SER A 224 17.44 -0.75 -8.25
CA SER A 224 16.37 0.16 -8.71
C SER A 224 15.72 -0.34 -9.99
N GLU A 225 16.51 -0.75 -10.99
CA GLU A 225 15.99 -1.31 -12.25
C GLU A 225 15.23 -2.63 -12.02
N ALA A 226 15.74 -3.52 -11.17
CA ALA A 226 15.06 -4.75 -10.80
C ALA A 226 13.70 -4.46 -10.14
N PHE A 227 13.65 -3.45 -9.29
CA PHE A 227 12.42 -3.03 -8.63
C PHE A 227 11.39 -2.51 -9.64
N ASP A 228 11.81 -1.59 -10.51
CA ASP A 228 10.94 -1.02 -11.54
C ASP A 228 10.39 -2.10 -12.49
N ARG A 229 11.21 -3.07 -12.90
CA ARG A 229 10.76 -4.23 -13.69
C ARG A 229 9.76 -5.11 -12.95
N SER A 230 9.98 -5.38 -11.66
CA SER A 230 9.04 -6.18 -10.87
C SER A 230 7.68 -5.47 -10.74
N ILE A 231 7.65 -4.16 -10.51
CA ILE A 231 6.40 -3.40 -10.43
C ILE A 231 5.71 -3.32 -11.80
N ALA A 232 6.45 -3.06 -12.87
CA ALA A 232 5.90 -3.02 -14.22
C ALA A 232 5.22 -4.35 -14.58
N LEU A 233 5.85 -5.49 -14.27
CA LEU A 233 5.25 -6.81 -14.51
C LEU A 233 3.95 -7.01 -13.72
N LEU A 234 3.88 -6.56 -12.47
CA LEU A 234 2.66 -6.62 -11.65
C LEU A 234 1.55 -5.72 -12.20
N VAL A 235 1.87 -4.48 -12.57
CA VAL A 235 0.90 -3.53 -13.14
C VAL A 235 0.39 -4.00 -14.50
N ALA A 236 1.27 -4.54 -15.35
CA ALA A 236 0.89 -5.10 -16.64
C ALA A 236 -0.02 -6.33 -16.47
N MET A 237 0.27 -7.20 -15.50
CA MET A 237 -0.59 -8.35 -15.19
C MET A 237 -1.93 -7.91 -14.62
N LEU A 238 -1.97 -6.90 -13.74
CA LEU A 238 -3.23 -6.33 -13.26
C LEU A 238 -4.09 -5.82 -14.41
N ALA A 239 -3.50 -5.07 -15.34
CA ALA A 239 -4.21 -4.51 -16.49
C ALA A 239 -4.71 -5.60 -17.45
N ALA A 240 -3.89 -6.63 -17.71
CA ALA A 240 -4.21 -7.69 -18.67
C ALA A 240 -5.12 -8.80 -18.11
N ASN A 241 -4.94 -9.16 -16.83
CA ASN A 241 -5.60 -10.29 -16.18
C ASN A 241 -5.63 -10.10 -14.64
N PRO A 242 -6.57 -9.29 -14.10
CA PRO A 242 -6.68 -9.01 -12.66
C PRO A 242 -6.84 -10.28 -11.80
N ALA A 243 -7.60 -11.26 -12.29
CA ALA A 243 -7.79 -12.53 -11.59
C ALA A 243 -6.50 -13.34 -11.52
N GLY A 244 -5.75 -13.38 -12.63
CA GLY A 244 -4.43 -14.01 -12.69
C GLY A 244 -3.39 -13.27 -11.84
N TYR A 245 -3.47 -11.95 -11.73
CA TYR A 245 -2.65 -11.16 -10.79
C TYR A 245 -2.88 -11.64 -9.34
N ALA A 246 -4.13 -11.70 -8.88
CA ALA A 246 -4.44 -12.15 -7.53
C ALA A 246 -3.92 -13.57 -7.25
N ARG A 247 -4.07 -14.48 -8.23
CA ARG A 247 -3.50 -15.83 -8.15
C ARG A 247 -1.98 -15.80 -8.06
N ALA A 248 -1.29 -15.02 -8.91
CA ALA A 248 0.17 -14.94 -8.91
C ALA A 248 0.75 -14.48 -7.57
N LEU A 249 0.06 -13.58 -6.86
CA LEU A 249 0.44 -13.13 -5.52
C LEU A 249 0.28 -14.19 -4.43
N ALA A 250 -0.67 -15.11 -4.61
CA ALA A 250 -0.94 -16.21 -3.68
C ALA A 250 0.01 -17.40 -3.87
N LEU A 251 0.92 -17.34 -4.86
CA LEU A 251 1.92 -18.35 -5.12
C LEU A 251 3.26 -17.99 -4.49
N ARG A 252 3.99 -19.01 -4.05
CA ARG A 252 5.42 -18.89 -3.77
C ARG A 252 6.19 -18.66 -5.06
N MET A 253 7.10 -17.69 -5.08
CA MET A 253 7.83 -17.31 -6.29
C MET A 253 8.88 -18.36 -6.72
N ASP A 254 9.29 -19.26 -5.82
CA ASP A 254 10.27 -20.30 -6.08
C ASP A 254 9.67 -21.56 -6.72
N THR A 255 8.51 -21.98 -6.23
CA THR A 255 7.88 -23.27 -6.51
C THR A 255 6.57 -23.14 -7.28
N CYS A 256 6.02 -21.93 -7.39
CA CYS A 256 4.70 -21.65 -7.94
C CYS A 256 3.57 -22.47 -7.28
N ARG A 257 3.80 -22.94 -6.04
CA ARG A 257 2.77 -23.58 -5.22
C ARG A 257 2.03 -22.53 -4.40
N PRO A 258 0.79 -22.80 -3.94
CA PRO A 258 0.10 -21.93 -3.00
C PRO A 258 0.99 -21.60 -1.79
N LEU A 259 0.89 -20.37 -1.29
CA LEU A 259 1.58 -19.97 -0.08
C LEU A 259 0.89 -20.59 1.15
N GLU A 260 1.42 -21.71 1.63
CA GLU A 260 0.82 -22.53 2.71
C GLU A 260 0.97 -21.93 4.11
N ALA A 261 1.98 -21.08 4.34
CA ALA A 261 2.19 -20.39 5.61
C ALA A 261 2.70 -18.97 5.37
N VAL A 262 2.08 -18.01 6.05
CA VAL A 262 2.60 -16.64 6.18
C VAL A 262 3.94 -16.75 6.93
N MET A 263 4.93 -15.97 6.50
CA MET A 263 6.24 -15.88 7.16
C MET A 263 6.06 -15.69 8.67
N ASP A 264 6.95 -16.28 9.46
CA ASP A 264 6.86 -16.12 10.91
C ASP A 264 7.10 -14.64 11.31
N ILE A 265 6.57 -14.26 12.47
CA ILE A 265 6.67 -12.88 12.99
C ILE A 265 8.13 -12.42 13.10
N GLY A 266 9.04 -13.33 13.46
CA GLY A 266 10.47 -13.04 13.58
C GLY A 266 11.12 -12.75 12.23
N GLN A 267 10.79 -13.51 11.19
CA GLN A 267 11.21 -13.30 9.81
C GLN A 267 10.67 -11.98 9.26
N CYS A 268 9.40 -11.66 9.54
CA CYS A 268 8.80 -10.38 9.16
C CYS A 268 9.58 -9.21 9.80
N ARG A 269 9.85 -9.29 11.11
CA ARG A 269 10.66 -8.29 11.81
C ARG A 269 12.08 -8.18 11.30
N ALA A 270 12.71 -9.31 10.99
CA ALA A 270 14.04 -9.31 10.39
C ALA A 270 14.00 -8.57 9.04
N ALA A 271 13.11 -8.95 8.12
CA ALA A 271 12.96 -8.30 6.83
C ALA A 271 12.71 -6.78 6.93
N VAL A 272 11.89 -6.35 7.89
CA VAL A 272 11.63 -4.92 8.14
C VAL A 272 12.86 -4.18 8.65
N ARG A 273 13.64 -4.80 9.55
CA ARG A 273 14.92 -4.23 9.99
C ARG A 273 15.92 -4.13 8.83
N GLU A 274 15.96 -5.12 7.95
CA GLU A 274 16.85 -5.12 6.77
C GLU A 274 16.58 -3.92 5.84
N MET A 275 15.34 -3.43 5.79
CA MET A 275 14.97 -2.24 4.99
C MET A 275 15.45 -0.92 5.59
N GLY A 276 15.87 -0.88 6.86
CA GLY A 276 16.38 0.34 7.49
C GLY A 276 15.38 1.51 7.43
N LEU A 277 14.10 1.25 7.70
CA LEU A 277 13.06 2.27 7.63
C LEU A 277 13.27 3.35 8.69
N SER A 278 13.03 4.61 8.32
CA SER A 278 12.87 5.68 9.31
C SER A 278 11.57 5.49 10.10
N GLU A 279 11.47 6.12 11.28
CA GLU A 279 10.25 6.06 12.08
C GLU A 279 9.03 6.61 11.31
N GLN A 280 9.21 7.69 10.55
CA GLN A 280 8.16 8.27 9.72
C GLN A 280 7.76 7.33 8.59
N GLN A 281 8.73 6.70 7.89
CA GLN A 281 8.43 5.69 6.86
C GLN A 281 7.65 4.53 7.47
N GLY A 282 8.03 4.06 8.67
CA GLY A 282 7.32 3.02 9.40
C GLY A 282 5.85 3.39 9.67
N ARG A 283 5.60 4.60 10.20
CA ARG A 283 4.23 5.09 10.49
C ARG A 283 3.37 5.21 9.23
N VAL A 284 3.90 5.81 8.16
CA VAL A 284 3.17 5.96 6.89
C VAL A 284 2.87 4.60 6.27
N THR A 285 3.84 3.68 6.31
CA THR A 285 3.68 2.31 5.81
C THR A 285 2.55 1.56 6.53
N THR A 286 2.48 1.68 7.85
CA THR A 286 1.41 1.07 8.66
C THR A 286 0.06 1.69 8.38
N ALA A 287 0.01 3.01 8.16
CA ALA A 287 -1.22 3.68 7.74
C ALA A 287 -1.71 3.19 6.36
N ILE A 288 -0.82 3.03 5.38
CA ILE A 288 -1.16 2.45 4.07
C ILE A 288 -1.68 1.01 4.21
N HIS A 289 -1.05 0.21 5.06
CA HIS A 289 -1.49 -1.17 5.28
C HIS A 289 -2.85 -1.25 5.95
N SER A 290 -3.06 -0.49 7.04
CA SER A 290 -4.35 -0.44 7.74
C SER A 290 -5.48 0.02 6.80
N TRP A 291 -5.18 0.94 5.88
CA TRP A 291 -6.11 1.33 4.82
C TRP A 291 -6.44 0.15 3.88
N CYS A 292 -5.44 -0.63 3.45
CA CYS A 292 -5.67 -1.83 2.64
C CYS A 292 -6.52 -2.88 3.38
N GLU A 293 -6.23 -3.14 4.65
CA GLU A 293 -7.01 -4.07 5.48
C GLU A 293 -8.45 -3.60 5.64
N GLY A 294 -8.66 -2.29 5.86
CA GLY A 294 -9.99 -1.67 5.92
C GLY A 294 -10.78 -1.87 4.62
N ILE A 295 -10.15 -1.67 3.47
CA ILE A 295 -10.76 -1.90 2.16
C ILE A 295 -11.08 -3.38 1.94
N GLN A 296 -10.15 -4.28 2.24
CA GLN A 296 -10.36 -5.73 2.10
C GLN A 296 -11.51 -6.20 2.98
N SER A 297 -11.57 -5.72 4.23
CA SER A 297 -12.65 -6.03 5.17
C SER A 297 -14.01 -5.53 4.66
N HIS A 298 -14.05 -4.29 4.16
CA HIS A 298 -15.26 -3.72 3.57
C HIS A 298 -15.74 -4.53 2.35
N ILE A 299 -14.83 -4.91 1.47
CA ILE A 299 -15.19 -5.67 0.26
C ILE A 299 -15.55 -7.12 0.60
N ALA A 300 -14.92 -7.74 1.60
CA ALA A 300 -15.31 -9.05 2.10
C ALA A 300 -16.74 -9.05 2.69
N ALA A 301 -17.09 -8.01 3.46
CA ALA A 301 -18.44 -7.81 3.97
C ALA A 301 -19.45 -7.64 2.82
N ARG A 302 -19.14 -6.77 1.84
CA ARG A 302 -20.00 -6.56 0.66
C ARG A 302 -20.15 -7.83 -0.19
N ARG A 303 -19.07 -8.61 -0.36
CA ARG A 303 -19.11 -9.90 -1.05
C ARG A 303 -20.06 -10.87 -0.38
N THR A 304 -20.04 -10.94 0.95
CA THR A 304 -20.93 -11.81 1.72
C THR A 304 -22.38 -11.42 1.50
N GLU A 305 -22.69 -10.11 1.55
CA GLU A 305 -24.02 -9.57 1.26
C GLU A 305 -24.48 -9.92 -0.16
N LEU A 306 -23.62 -9.74 -1.16
CA LEU A 306 -23.97 -9.99 -2.56
C LEU A 306 -24.15 -11.49 -2.88
N LEU A 307 -23.32 -12.36 -2.29
CA LEU A 307 -23.52 -13.80 -2.41
C LEU A 307 -24.84 -14.24 -1.77
N GLU A 308 -25.23 -13.62 -0.66
CA GLU A 308 -26.51 -13.90 -0.03
C GLU A 308 -27.69 -13.40 -0.89
N LYS A 309 -27.59 -12.20 -1.47
CA LYS A 309 -28.56 -11.69 -2.45
C LYS A 309 -28.66 -12.61 -3.67
N GLN A 310 -27.54 -13.06 -4.21
CA GLN A 310 -27.51 -14.00 -5.34
C GLN A 310 -28.22 -15.31 -5.02
N ARG A 311 -28.04 -15.85 -3.80
CA ARG A 311 -28.75 -17.05 -3.35
C ARG A 311 -30.26 -16.82 -3.22
N GLN A 312 -30.67 -15.62 -2.81
CA GLN A 312 -32.08 -15.24 -2.63
C GLN A 312 -32.76 -14.89 -3.96
N ALA A 313 -32.02 -14.40 -4.95
CA ALA A 313 -32.48 -14.03 -6.28
C ALA A 313 -32.79 -15.24 -7.19
N SER A 314 -33.06 -16.43 -6.64
CA SER A 314 -33.24 -17.71 -7.33
C SER A 314 -34.33 -17.75 -8.42
N CYS A 315 -35.06 -16.65 -8.62
CA CYS A 315 -36.18 -16.53 -9.56
C CYS A 315 -36.05 -15.37 -10.56
N SER A 316 -35.05 -14.49 -10.45
CA SER A 316 -34.86 -13.32 -11.32
C SER A 316 -33.46 -13.30 -11.93
N THR A 317 -33.37 -13.56 -13.23
CA THR A 317 -32.10 -13.61 -13.98
C THR A 317 -31.35 -12.28 -13.92
N ASP A 318 -32.08 -11.16 -13.92
CA ASP A 318 -31.49 -9.81 -13.97
C ASP A 318 -30.86 -9.42 -12.63
N GLU A 319 -31.53 -9.72 -11.50
CA GLU A 319 -30.99 -9.48 -10.15
C GLU A 319 -29.75 -10.34 -9.87
N ALA A 320 -29.74 -11.58 -10.36
CA ALA A 320 -28.58 -12.45 -10.27
C ALA A 320 -27.39 -11.95 -11.10
N LEU A 321 -27.65 -11.42 -12.30
CA LEU A 321 -26.62 -10.82 -13.17
C LEU A 321 -26.05 -9.53 -12.56
N GLU A 322 -26.89 -8.67 -11.99
CA GLU A 322 -26.45 -7.45 -11.30
C GLU A 322 -25.58 -7.77 -10.08
N ALA A 323 -25.97 -8.76 -9.25
CA ALA A 323 -25.17 -9.19 -8.12
C ALA A 323 -23.79 -9.75 -8.53
N VAL A 324 -23.73 -10.49 -9.65
CA VAL A 324 -22.45 -10.98 -10.22
C VAL A 324 -21.59 -9.83 -10.70
N ALA A 325 -22.16 -8.86 -11.43
CA ALA A 325 -21.42 -7.68 -11.90
C ALA A 325 -20.86 -6.85 -10.72
N GLU A 326 -21.65 -6.65 -9.66
CA GLU A 326 -21.18 -5.96 -8.44
C GLU A 326 -20.06 -6.73 -7.73
N LEU A 327 -20.15 -8.07 -7.67
CA LEU A 327 -19.12 -8.92 -7.09
C LEU A 327 -17.79 -8.81 -7.86
N GLU A 328 -17.85 -8.81 -9.19
CA GLU A 328 -16.68 -8.65 -10.04
C GLU A 328 -16.06 -7.26 -9.89
N LEU A 329 -16.88 -6.20 -9.91
CA LEU A 329 -16.45 -4.83 -9.64
C LEU A 329 -15.72 -4.74 -8.29
N GLY A 330 -16.27 -5.34 -7.23
CA GLY A 330 -15.64 -5.39 -5.91
C GLY A 330 -14.27 -6.08 -5.92
N GLN A 331 -14.13 -7.20 -6.63
CA GLN A 331 -12.84 -7.90 -6.74
C GLN A 331 -11.78 -7.07 -7.47
N VAL A 332 -12.21 -6.34 -8.49
CA VAL A 332 -11.30 -5.49 -9.27
C VAL A 332 -10.90 -4.26 -8.48
N LEU A 333 -11.84 -3.66 -7.74
CA LEU A 333 -11.55 -2.61 -6.77
C LEU A 333 -10.50 -3.05 -5.74
N MET A 334 -10.59 -4.27 -5.20
CA MET A 334 -9.55 -4.82 -4.30
C MET A 334 -8.20 -4.92 -4.98
N ALA A 335 -8.15 -5.52 -6.18
CA ALA A 335 -6.89 -5.76 -6.87
C ALA A 335 -6.19 -4.43 -7.22
N TRP A 336 -6.94 -3.45 -7.74
CA TRP A 336 -6.42 -2.12 -8.06
C TRP A 336 -6.04 -1.33 -6.80
N GLY A 337 -6.85 -1.37 -5.75
CA GLY A 337 -6.52 -0.74 -4.47
C GLY A 337 -5.24 -1.32 -3.85
N ALA A 338 -5.07 -2.64 -3.89
CA ALA A 338 -3.88 -3.31 -3.38
C ALA A 338 -2.62 -2.97 -4.20
N VAL A 339 -2.73 -2.90 -5.53
CA VAL A 339 -1.61 -2.47 -6.39
C VAL A 339 -1.27 -1.01 -6.14
N ALA A 340 -2.27 -0.14 -6.04
CA ALA A 340 -2.04 1.28 -5.80
C ALA A 340 -1.37 1.53 -4.45
N ALA A 341 -1.81 0.85 -3.40
CA ALA A 341 -1.15 0.92 -2.10
C ALA A 341 0.27 0.34 -2.13
N SER A 342 0.49 -0.76 -2.86
CA SER A 342 1.83 -1.32 -3.07
C SER A 342 2.73 -0.32 -3.80
N CYS A 343 2.26 0.29 -4.88
CA CYS A 343 2.99 1.31 -5.61
C CYS A 343 3.22 2.57 -4.75
N ALA A 344 2.26 2.99 -3.93
CA ALA A 344 2.41 4.14 -3.04
C ALA A 344 3.50 3.85 -1.99
N LEU A 345 3.45 2.66 -1.39
CA LEU A 345 4.46 2.19 -0.44
C LEU A 345 5.84 2.14 -1.11
N TYR A 346 5.97 1.50 -2.27
CA TYR A 346 7.28 1.19 -2.83
C TYR A 346 7.90 2.26 -3.71
N ALA A 347 7.08 3.12 -4.33
CA ALA A 347 7.57 4.18 -5.22
C ALA A 347 7.58 5.57 -4.56
N LYS A 348 6.87 5.75 -3.43
CA LYS A 348 6.74 7.07 -2.79
C LYS A 348 7.17 7.10 -1.32
N VAL A 349 7.06 5.98 -0.59
CA VAL A 349 7.49 5.91 0.82
C VAL A 349 8.89 5.32 0.93
N LEU A 350 9.13 4.19 0.25
CA LEU A 350 10.43 3.52 0.23
C LEU A 350 11.28 4.01 -0.94
N THR A 351 12.60 3.99 -0.74
CA THR A 351 13.51 4.02 -1.90
C THR A 351 13.43 2.68 -2.65
N PRO A 352 13.71 2.64 -3.96
CA PRO A 352 13.75 1.40 -4.72
C PRO A 352 14.67 0.34 -4.10
N THR A 353 15.80 0.79 -3.55
CA THR A 353 16.76 -0.02 -2.80
C THR A 353 16.13 -0.64 -1.55
N GLN A 354 15.47 0.15 -0.70
CA GLN A 354 14.78 -0.36 0.50
C GLN A 354 13.70 -1.38 0.13
N ALA A 355 12.89 -1.08 -0.90
CA ALA A 355 11.84 -1.96 -1.37
C ALA A 355 12.40 -3.30 -1.87
N MET A 356 13.50 -3.27 -2.63
CA MET A 356 14.14 -4.49 -3.15
C MET A 356 14.86 -5.29 -2.07
N VAL A 357 15.51 -4.63 -1.10
CA VAL A 357 16.09 -5.30 0.08
C VAL A 357 15.00 -6.05 0.84
N GLY A 358 13.85 -5.41 1.08
CA GLY A 358 12.69 -6.05 1.68
C GLY A 358 12.17 -7.21 0.83
N ALA A 359 12.07 -7.06 -0.49
CA ALA A 359 11.67 -8.13 -1.41
C ALA A 359 12.58 -9.36 -1.30
N CYS A 360 13.90 -9.14 -1.24
CA CYS A 360 14.89 -10.20 -1.11
C CYS A 360 14.80 -10.90 0.25
N ALA A 361 14.61 -10.13 1.32
CA ALA A 361 14.47 -10.67 2.68
C ALA A 361 13.16 -11.46 2.87
N MET A 362 12.12 -11.11 2.12
CA MET A 362 10.81 -11.78 2.15
C MET A 362 10.71 -12.99 1.21
N TYR A 363 11.74 -13.25 0.39
CA TYR A 363 11.72 -14.38 -0.53
C TYR A 363 11.53 -15.72 0.22
N PRO A 364 10.65 -16.64 -0.25
CA PRO A 364 9.96 -16.69 -1.55
C PRO A 364 8.55 -16.07 -1.58
N ALA A 365 8.17 -15.26 -0.58
CA ALA A 365 6.87 -14.61 -0.51
C ALA A 365 6.80 -13.34 -1.39
N SER A 366 5.62 -13.03 -1.91
CA SER A 366 5.42 -11.84 -2.75
C SER A 366 5.63 -10.55 -1.95
N LEU A 367 6.23 -9.55 -2.61
CA LEU A 367 6.34 -8.15 -2.14
C LEU A 367 5.02 -7.59 -1.58
N THR A 368 3.87 -8.00 -2.09
CA THR A 368 2.55 -7.55 -1.58
C THR A 368 2.27 -8.00 -0.14
N LEU A 369 2.92 -9.06 0.34
CA LEU A 369 2.84 -9.52 1.73
C LEU A 369 3.80 -8.76 2.66
N MET A 370 4.69 -7.94 2.13
CA MET A 370 5.58 -7.10 2.94
C MET A 370 4.78 -6.08 3.77
N GLY A 371 3.63 -5.61 3.29
CA GLY A 371 2.71 -4.80 4.09
C GLY A 371 2.26 -5.51 5.37
N VAL A 372 1.96 -6.82 5.29
CA VAL A 372 1.62 -7.64 6.47
C VAL A 372 2.83 -7.75 7.40
N ALA A 373 4.02 -8.01 6.84
CA ALA A 373 5.25 -8.09 7.61
C ALA A 373 5.57 -6.80 8.37
N LEU A 374 5.28 -5.65 7.76
CA LEU A 374 5.47 -4.32 8.33
C LEU A 374 4.55 -4.05 9.53
N THR A 375 3.29 -4.43 9.44
CA THR A 375 2.32 -4.32 10.56
C THR A 375 2.70 -5.22 11.71
N VAL A 376 3.03 -6.48 11.39
CA VAL A 376 3.48 -7.48 12.37
C VAL A 376 4.78 -7.04 13.07
N ALA A 377 5.70 -6.40 12.33
CA ALA A 377 6.96 -5.95 12.90
C ALA A 377 6.83 -4.77 13.86
N GLN A 378 5.78 -3.97 13.72
CA GLN A 378 5.53 -2.81 14.57
C GLN A 378 4.63 -3.12 15.77
N ALA A 379 4.02 -4.30 15.83
CA ALA A 379 3.27 -4.73 17.00
C ALA A 379 4.22 -4.91 18.21
N PRO A 380 3.84 -4.40 19.40
CA PRO A 380 4.62 -4.59 20.62
C PRO A 380 4.84 -6.09 20.89
N ASP A 381 5.98 -6.43 21.47
CA ASP A 381 6.24 -7.80 21.90
C ASP A 381 5.14 -8.27 22.88
N PRO A 382 4.55 -9.45 22.67
CA PRO A 382 3.51 -9.99 23.53
C PRO A 382 4.00 -10.26 24.97
#